data_AF-A0A8D0GP54-F1
#
_entry.id   AF-A0A8D0GP54-F1
#
_cell.length_a   1.000
_cell.length_b   1.000
_cell.length_c   1.000
_cell.angle_alpha   90.00
_cell.angle_beta   90.00
_cell.angle_gamma   90.00
#
_symmetry.space_group_name_H-M   'P 1'
#
loop_
_entity.id
_entity.type
_entity.pdbx_description
1 polymer ?
#
loop_
_entity_poly.entity_id
_entity_poly.type
_entity_poly.pdbx_seq_one_letter_code
_entity_poly.pdbx_strand_id
1 'polypeptide(L)'
;MGKGQHRMPSKDELVQRYNRMNTIPQTRSIQSRFLQSRNLNCIALCEVITSKDLQKHGNIWVCPVSDHVCTRFFFVYEDGQVGDANINTQDPKIQKEIMRVIGTQVYTN
;
A
#
# COMPACT_ATOMS: atom_id res chain seq x y z
N MET A 1 0.94 -14.07 27.53
CA MET A 1 0.54 -14.79 26.29
C MET A 1 -0.97 -14.64 26.10
N GLY A 2 -1.43 -13.50 25.60
CA GLY A 2 -2.85 -13.16 25.54
C GLY A 2 -3.56 -13.87 24.38
N LYS A 3 -4.36 -14.91 24.69
CA LYS A 3 -5.36 -15.44 23.77
C LYS A 3 -6.57 -14.49 23.74
N GLY A 4 -6.38 -13.31 23.15
CA GLY A 4 -7.51 -12.44 22.83
C GLY A 4 -8.30 -13.07 21.70
N GLN A 5 -9.51 -13.58 21.98
CA GLN A 5 -10.47 -13.90 20.94
C GLN A 5 -10.88 -12.58 20.28
N HIS A 6 -10.14 -12.15 19.26
CA HIS A 6 -10.52 -11.02 18.43
C HIS A 6 -11.70 -11.46 17.57
N ARG A 7 -12.92 -11.25 18.07
CA ARG A 7 -14.13 -11.37 17.26
C ARG A 7 -14.06 -10.28 16.18
N MET A 8 -13.94 -10.69 14.91
CA MET A 8 -14.01 -9.74 13.81
C MET A 8 -15.41 -9.11 13.80
N PRO A 9 -15.52 -7.76 13.87
CA PRO A 9 -16.79 -7.07 13.77
C PRO A 9 -17.49 -7.37 12.44
N SER A 10 -18.82 -7.33 12.43
CA SER A 10 -19.58 -7.58 11.20
C SER A 10 -19.37 -6.45 10.19
N LYS A 11 -19.69 -6.74 8.93
CA LYS A 11 -19.70 -5.74 7.84
C LYS A 11 -20.42 -4.46 8.27
N ASP A 12 -21.62 -4.60 8.83
CA ASP A 12 -22.48 -3.48 9.21
C ASP A 12 -21.89 -2.66 10.36
N GLU A 13 -21.26 -3.33 11.34
CA GLU A 13 -20.56 -2.67 12.46
C GLU A 13 -19.34 -1.85 11.98
N LEU A 14 -18.64 -2.35 10.97
CA LEU A 14 -17.49 -1.68 10.38
C LEU A 14 -17.90 -0.45 9.53
N VAL A 15 -18.98 -0.54 8.73
CA VAL A 15 -19.52 0.62 7.97
C VAL A 15 -19.74 1.81 8.91
N GLN A 16 -20.43 1.56 10.03
CA GLN A 16 -20.82 2.62 10.97
C GLN A 16 -19.61 3.29 11.65
N ARG A 17 -18.54 2.53 11.91
CA ARG A 17 -17.33 3.02 12.60
C ARG A 17 -16.39 3.80 11.68
N TYR A 18 -16.11 3.29 10.48
CA TYR A 18 -14.99 3.78 9.66
C TYR A 18 -15.39 4.83 8.62
N ASN A 19 -16.67 4.96 8.27
CA ASN A 19 -17.12 5.99 7.31
C ASN A 19 -16.98 7.45 7.80
N ARG A 20 -16.58 7.66 9.06
CA ARG A 20 -16.33 9.01 9.62
C ARG A 20 -14.93 9.57 9.30
N MET A 21 -13.98 8.75 8.85
CA MET A 21 -12.56 9.17 8.76
C MET A 21 -12.14 9.77 7.41
N ASN A 22 -13.01 9.82 6.40
CA ASN A 22 -12.69 10.42 5.10
C ASN A 22 -13.12 11.90 5.06
N THR A 23 -12.29 12.80 5.57
CA THR A 23 -12.53 14.26 5.56
C THR A 23 -12.09 14.97 4.26
N ILE A 24 -11.70 14.22 3.22
CA ILE A 24 -11.37 14.78 1.91
C ILE A 24 -12.66 14.89 1.08
N PRO A 25 -13.04 16.08 0.56
CA PRO A 25 -14.24 16.23 -0.26
C PRO A 25 -14.14 15.36 -1.52
N GLN A 26 -14.85 14.22 -1.53
CA GLN A 26 -14.89 13.32 -2.68
C GLN A 26 -15.70 13.96 -3.81
N THR A 27 -15.02 14.44 -4.84
CA THR A 27 -15.66 14.74 -6.12
C THR A 27 -16.01 13.42 -6.81
N ARG A 28 -17.31 13.16 -6.94
CA ARG A 28 -17.96 11.94 -7.50
C ARG A 28 -17.97 10.75 -6.52
N SER A 29 -19.18 10.37 -6.16
CA SER A 29 -19.58 9.40 -5.14
C SER A 29 -19.10 7.98 -5.42
N ILE A 30 -17.87 7.65 -5.08
CA ILE A 30 -17.51 6.27 -4.75
C ILE A 30 -17.68 6.14 -3.24
N GLN A 31 -18.92 5.84 -2.82
CA GLN A 31 -19.19 5.52 -1.42
C GLN A 31 -18.24 4.39 -0.99
N SER A 32 -17.65 4.54 0.21
CA SER A 32 -16.93 3.46 0.88
C SER A 32 -17.81 2.22 0.91
N ARG A 33 -17.41 1.21 0.13
CA ARG A 33 -18.14 -0.04 -0.02
C ARG A 33 -17.24 -1.19 0.37
N PHE A 34 -17.87 -2.25 0.85
CA PHE A 34 -17.17 -3.51 0.99
C PHE A 34 -16.82 -4.08 -0.38
N LEU A 35 -15.64 -4.66 -0.44
CA LEU A 35 -15.24 -5.46 -1.57
C LEU A 35 -16.10 -6.73 -1.60
N GLN A 36 -16.54 -7.12 -2.78
CA GLN A 36 -17.44 -8.27 -2.95
C GLN A 36 -16.76 -9.43 -3.69
N SER A 37 -15.70 -9.12 -4.44
CA SER A 37 -14.93 -10.13 -5.17
C SER A 37 -14.16 -11.04 -4.22
N ARG A 38 -14.05 -12.31 -4.61
CA ARG A 38 -13.15 -13.28 -3.96
C ARG A 38 -11.76 -13.30 -4.60
N ASN A 39 -11.61 -12.69 -5.78
CA ASN A 39 -10.34 -12.60 -6.50
C ASN A 39 -9.75 -11.20 -6.26
N LEU A 40 -9.07 -11.07 -5.13
CA LEU A 40 -8.44 -9.81 -4.72
C LEU A 40 -6.95 -9.93 -4.92
N ASN A 41 -6.37 -8.92 -5.59
CA ASN A 41 -4.94 -8.72 -5.58
C ASN A 41 -4.61 -7.46 -4.79
N CYS A 42 -3.57 -7.53 -3.97
CA CYS A 42 -3.21 -6.47 -3.04
C CYS A 42 -1.76 -6.06 -3.22
N ILE A 43 -1.50 -4.76 -3.26
CA ILE A 43 -0.14 -4.19 -3.19
C ILE A 43 -0.06 -3.31 -1.96
N ALA A 44 0.92 -3.58 -1.10
CA ALA A 44 1.26 -2.73 0.02
C ALA A 44 2.45 -1.82 -0.37
N LEU A 45 2.29 -0.51 -0.17
CA LEU A 45 3.42 0.42 -0.18
C LEU A 45 3.86 0.64 1.26
N CYS A 46 5.07 0.19 1.56
CA CYS A 46 5.64 0.24 2.90
C CYS A 46 6.77 1.28 2.97
N GLU A 47 6.83 1.98 4.09
CA GLU A 47 8.04 2.66 4.53
C GLU A 47 8.88 1.67 5.33
N VAL A 48 10.18 1.64 5.03
CA VAL A 48 11.11 0.73 5.69
C VAL A 48 12.25 1.56 6.26
N ILE A 49 12.54 1.38 7.55
CA ILE A 49 13.66 2.04 8.21
C ILE A 49 14.96 1.43 7.72
N THR A 50 15.90 2.27 7.28
CA THR A 50 17.27 1.84 6.97
C THR A 50 17.97 1.44 8.26
N SER A 51 18.36 0.17 8.37
CA SER A 51 19.15 -0.34 9.48
C SER A 51 20.22 -1.32 8.99
N LYS A 52 21.15 -1.68 9.87
CA LYS A 52 22.17 -2.72 9.62
C LYS A 52 21.58 -4.10 9.31
N ASP A 53 20.33 -4.34 9.70
CA ASP A 53 19.63 -5.61 9.50
C ASP A 53 18.87 -5.64 8.16
N LEU A 54 18.73 -4.49 7.48
CA LEU A 54 18.11 -4.41 6.16
C LEU A 54 19.09 -4.92 5.10
N GLN A 55 18.75 -6.04 4.47
CA GLN A 55 19.60 -6.72 3.49
C GLN A 55 19.00 -6.62 2.09
N LYS A 56 19.85 -6.55 1.06
CA LYS A 56 19.44 -6.55 -0.35
C LYS A 56 20.02 -7.76 -1.07
N HIS A 57 19.17 -8.50 -1.78
CA HIS A 57 19.57 -9.56 -2.70
C HIS A 57 18.95 -9.33 -4.08
N GLY A 58 19.78 -8.99 -5.07
CA GLY A 58 19.29 -8.57 -6.39
C GLY A 58 18.37 -7.35 -6.28
N ASN A 59 17.10 -7.51 -6.69
CA ASN A 59 16.07 -6.47 -6.60
C ASN A 59 15.17 -6.59 -5.35
N ILE A 60 15.42 -7.57 -4.48
CA ILE A 60 14.58 -7.86 -3.32
C ILE A 60 15.28 -7.36 -2.06
N TRP A 61 14.55 -6.59 -1.26
CA TRP A 61 14.96 -6.17 0.08
C TRP A 61 14.32 -7.07 1.13
N VAL A 62 15.12 -7.49 2.11
CA VAL A 62 14.69 -8.34 3.22
C VAL A 62 14.93 -7.57 4.52
N CYS A 63 13.86 -7.29 5.25
CA CYS A 63 13.91 -6.67 6.57
C CYS A 63 13.39 -7.70 7.60
N PRO A 64 14.26 -8.29 8.45
CA PRO A 64 13.85 -9.33 9.39
C PRO A 64 13.15 -8.77 10.63
N VAL A 65 13.29 -7.47 10.91
CA VAL A 65 12.68 -6.81 12.07
C VAL A 65 11.33 -6.22 11.67
N SER A 66 10.22 -6.80 12.14
CA SER A 66 8.86 -6.38 11.77
C SER A 66 8.59 -4.90 12.08
N ASP A 67 9.11 -4.41 13.20
CA ASP A 67 8.86 -3.05 13.68
C ASP A 67 9.52 -1.98 12.81
N HIS A 68 10.41 -2.38 11.90
CA HIS A 68 11.05 -1.48 10.94
C HIS A 68 10.25 -1.29 9.64
N VAL A 69 9.11 -1.98 9.48
CA VAL A 69 8.28 -1.91 8.28
C VAL A 69 6.90 -1.36 8.64
N CYS A 70 6.51 -0.26 8.00
CA CYS A 70 5.19 0.34 8.19
C CYS A 70 4.44 0.43 6.85
N THR A 71 3.27 -0.19 6.75
CA THR A 71 2.39 -0.04 5.58
C THR A 71 1.79 1.37 5.57
N ARG A 72 2.16 2.19 4.57
CA ARG A 72 1.60 3.54 4.38
C ARG A 72 0.34 3.52 3.54
N PHE A 73 0.33 2.69 2.49
CA PHE A 73 -0.81 2.52 1.61
C PHE A 73 -1.05 1.04 1.33
N PHE A 74 -2.32 0.68 1.17
CA PHE A 74 -2.75 -0.67 0.87
C PHE A 74 -3.77 -0.63 -0.28
N PHE A 75 -3.29 -0.95 -1.49
CA PHE A 75 -4.10 -0.94 -2.70
C PHE A 75 -4.73 -2.30 -2.90
N VAL A 76 -6.05 -2.33 -3.15
CA VAL A 76 -6.80 -3.57 -3.38
C VAL A 76 -7.52 -3.49 -4.71
N TYR A 77 -7.30 -4.49 -5.56
CA TYR A 77 -7.86 -4.62 -6.90
C TYR A 77 -8.88 -5.76 -6.92
N GLU A 78 -10.15 -5.44 -7.20
CA GLU A 78 -11.28 -6.40 -7.13
C GLU A 78 -11.48 -7.27 -8.37
N ASP A 79 -10.94 -6.85 -9.50
CA ASP A 79 -10.97 -7.60 -10.77
C ASP A 79 -9.74 -8.49 -10.94
N GLY A 80 -8.86 -8.54 -9.93
CA GLY A 80 -7.59 -9.24 -9.98
C GLY A 80 -6.59 -8.61 -10.95
N GLN A 81 -6.92 -7.50 -11.61
CA GLN A 81 -5.98 -6.83 -12.51
C GLN A 81 -5.06 -5.94 -11.70
N VAL A 82 -3.86 -6.47 -11.46
CA VAL A 82 -2.72 -5.65 -11.08
C VAL A 82 -1.94 -5.35 -12.36
N GLY A 83 -1.31 -4.18 -12.43
CA GLY A 83 -0.39 -3.86 -13.52
C GLY A 83 0.74 -4.88 -13.65
N ASP A 84 1.70 -4.61 -14.53
CA ASP A 84 2.80 -5.55 -14.76
C ASP A 84 3.62 -5.81 -13.47
N ALA A 85 3.51 -7.05 -12.97
CA ALA A 85 4.19 -7.51 -11.75
C ALA A 85 5.72 -7.59 -11.91
N ASN A 86 6.22 -7.50 -13.15
CA ASN A 86 7.65 -7.53 -13.46
C ASN A 86 8.29 -6.14 -13.52
N ILE A 87 7.52 -5.08 -13.27
CA ILE A 87 8.06 -3.72 -13.23
C ILE A 87 9.15 -3.63 -12.16
N ASN A 88 10.36 -3.30 -12.60
CA ASN A 88 11.47 -2.96 -11.72
C ASN A 88 11.54 -1.44 -11.56
N THR A 89 11.24 -0.95 -10.37
CA THR A 89 11.28 0.50 -10.06
C THR A 89 12.68 1.09 -10.09
N GLN A 90 13.73 0.26 -10.11
CA GLN A 90 15.12 0.68 -10.29
C GLN A 90 15.49 0.90 -11.77
N ASP A 91 14.62 0.54 -12.71
CA ASP A 91 14.89 0.78 -14.13
C ASP A 91 14.89 2.30 -14.40
N PRO A 92 15.90 2.86 -15.09
CA PRO A 92 16.05 4.31 -15.24
C PRO A 92 14.83 5.02 -15.83
N LYS A 93 14.11 4.35 -16.73
CA LYS A 93 12.88 4.88 -17.34
C LYS A 93 11.76 5.04 -16.31
N ILE A 94 11.54 4.01 -15.49
CA ILE A 94 10.50 3.99 -14.46
C ILE A 94 10.87 4.96 -13.33
N GLN A 95 12.14 4.94 -12.90
CA GLN A 95 12.65 5.87 -11.89
C GLN A 95 12.46 7.32 -12.33
N LYS A 96 12.74 7.66 -13.60
CA LYS A 96 12.54 9.03 -14.12
C LYS A 96 11.07 9.46 -14.06
N GLU A 97 10.16 8.53 -14.33
CA GLU A 97 8.72 8.78 -14.23
C GLU A 97 8.27 8.98 -12.78
N ILE A 98 8.73 8.12 -11.86
CA ILE A 98 8.49 8.26 -10.42
C ILE A 98 8.98 9.62 -9.94
N MET A 99 10.22 9.99 -10.23
CA MET A 99 10.83 11.28 -9.85
C MET A 99 10.06 12.48 -10.43
N ARG A 100 9.54 12.35 -11.65
CA ARG A 100 8.69 13.38 -12.26
C ARG A 100 7.38 13.55 -11.47
N VAL A 101 6.71 12.46 -11.11
CA VAL A 101 5.41 12.49 -10.41
C VAL A 101 5.55 12.99 -8.98
N ILE A 102 6.61 12.60 -8.26
CA ILE A 102 6.85 13.04 -6.88
C ILE A 102 7.41 14.47 -6.80
N GLY A 103 7.63 15.14 -7.94
CA GLY A 103 8.06 16.54 -7.99
C GLY A 103 9.51 16.79 -7.58
N THR A 104 10.37 15.76 -7.57
CA THR A 104 11.80 15.87 -7.21
C THR A 104 12.73 16.10 -8.40
N GLN A 105 12.20 16.38 -9.59
CA GLN A 105 12.99 16.92 -10.70
C GLN A 105 13.48 18.32 -10.30
N VAL A 106 14.66 18.39 -9.68
CA VAL A 106 15.45 19.61 -9.67
C VAL A 106 15.85 19.87 -11.11
N TYR A 107 15.31 20.92 -11.71
CA TYR A 107 15.75 21.43 -13.00
C TYR A 107 17.28 21.58 -12.97
N THR A 108 17.97 20.72 -13.71
CA THR A 108 19.35 20.97 -14.11
C THR A 108 19.28 21.45 -15.56
N ASN A 109 19.35 22.78 -15.72
CA ASN A 109 19.72 23.42 -16.99
C ASN A 109 21.19 23.13 -17.29
#